data_AF-A0A2S9FU79-F1
#
_entry.id   AF-A0A2S9FU79-F1
#
_cell.length_a   1.000
_cell.length_b   1.000
_cell.length_c   1.000
_cell.angle_alpha   90.00
_cell.angle_beta   90.00
_cell.angle_gamma   90.00
#
_symmetry.space_group_name_H-M   'P 1'
#
loop_
_entity.id
_entity.type
_entity.pdbx_description
1 polymer ?
#
loop_
_entity_poly.entity_id
_entity_poly.type
_entity_poly.pdbx_seq_one_letter_code
_entity_poly.pdbx_strand_id
1 'polypeptide(L)'
;GPPVVLLHGLLMNDAQWDLALPHLPQGFRYLLPVLPMGGHRVRSHRDADLTLPGMIGIVADFLDALDLSDATLVVTDWGGPLFLTDLG
;
A
#
# COMPACT_ATOMS: atom_id res chain seq x y z
N GLY A 1 -3.99 5.19 16.92
CA GLY A 1 -2.80 4.34 17.12
C GLY A 1 -1.76 4.63 16.07
N PRO A 2 -0.50 4.20 16.26
CA PRO A 2 0.53 4.27 15.23
C PRO A 2 0.02 3.65 13.90
N PRO A 3 0.27 4.29 12.75
CA PRO A 3 -0.23 3.81 11.47
C PRO A 3 0.57 2.60 10.97
N VAL A 4 -0.15 1.59 10.49
CA VAL A 4 0.41 0.42 9.81
C VAL A 4 -0.25 0.32 8.44
N VAL A 5 0.52 0.50 7.38
CA VAL A 5 0.02 0.42 6.01
C VAL A 5 0.28 -0.98 5.47
N LEU A 6 -0.79 -1.70 5.18
CA LEU A 6 -0.77 -3.07 4.70
C LEU A 6 -0.94 -3.08 3.18
N LEU A 7 0.15 -3.40 2.47
CA LEU A 7 0.24 -3.20 1.03
C LEU A 7 0.18 -4.54 0.30
N HIS A 8 -0.76 -4.65 -0.64
CA HIS A 8 -1.07 -5.89 -1.33
C HIS A 8 -0.18 -6.16 -2.54
N GLY A 9 -0.18 -7.42 -3.01
CA GLY A 9 0.59 -7.86 -4.17
C GLY A 9 -0.04 -7.53 -5.53
N LEU A 10 0.65 -7.92 -6.60
CA LEU A 10 0.20 -7.83 -7.98
C LEU A 10 -1.04 -8.72 -8.20
N LEU A 11 -2.05 -8.20 -8.90
CA LEU A 11 -3.37 -8.82 -9.10
C LEU A 11 -4.15 -9.10 -7.80
N MET A 12 -3.76 -8.48 -6.69
CA MET A 12 -4.44 -8.56 -5.39
C MET A 12 -5.09 -7.22 -5.01
N ASN A 13 -5.78 -7.19 -3.87
CA ASN A 13 -6.36 -6.00 -3.25
C ASN A 13 -6.39 -6.13 -1.70
N ASP A 14 -7.10 -5.24 -1.04
CA ASP A 14 -7.26 -5.16 0.42
C ASP A 14 -7.81 -6.46 1.05
N ALA A 15 -8.68 -7.19 0.35
CA ALA A 15 -9.30 -8.41 0.88
C ALA A 15 -8.30 -9.52 1.19
N GLN A 16 -7.06 -9.46 0.68
CA GLN A 16 -6.03 -10.45 1.06
C GLN A 16 -5.76 -10.47 2.58
N TRP A 17 -6.05 -9.36 3.27
CA TRP A 17 -5.76 -9.20 4.70
C TRP A 17 -6.90 -9.68 5.60
N ASP A 18 -8.06 -10.04 5.07
CA ASP A 18 -9.26 -10.40 5.84
C ASP A 18 -9.00 -11.50 6.88
N LEU A 19 -8.16 -12.48 6.53
CA LEU A 19 -7.79 -13.58 7.43
C LEU A 19 -6.70 -13.20 8.44
N ALA A 20 -5.90 -12.18 8.16
CA ALA A 20 -4.81 -11.75 9.04
C ALA A 20 -5.27 -10.71 10.07
N LEU A 21 -6.15 -9.78 9.66
CA LEU A 21 -6.62 -8.65 10.48
C LEU A 21 -7.12 -9.06 11.88
N PRO A 22 -7.89 -10.16 12.08
CA PRO A 22 -8.36 -10.57 13.40
C PRO A 22 -7.23 -10.97 14.37
N HIS A 23 -6.04 -11.26 13.86
CA HIS A 23 -4.88 -11.70 14.64
C HIS A 23 -3.88 -10.57 14.90
N LEU A 24 -4.07 -9.40 14.31
CA LEU A 24 -3.18 -8.28 14.50
C LEU A 24 -3.40 -7.61 15.86
N PRO A 25 -2.34 -7.07 16.49
CA PRO A 25 -2.45 -6.45 17.80
C PRO A 25 -3.38 -5.23 17.78
N GLN A 26 -4.09 -5.01 18.89
CA GLN A 26 -4.86 -3.79 19.07
C GLN A 26 -3.95 -2.58 19.35
N GLY A 27 -4.52 -1.37 19.23
CA GLY A 27 -3.81 -0.12 19.49
C GLY A 27 -3.15 0.51 18.26
N PHE A 28 -3.16 -0.17 17.12
CA PHE A 28 -2.68 0.33 15.83
C PHE A 28 -3.83 0.83 14.94
N ARG A 29 -3.50 1.65 13.95
CA ARG A 29 -4.42 2.03 12.87
C ARG A 29 -3.97 1.35 11.58
N TYR A 30 -4.66 0.28 11.19
CA TYR A 30 -4.38 -0.45 9.95
C TYR A 30 -5.01 0.28 8.75
N LEU A 31 -4.19 0.57 7.74
CA LEU A 31 -4.57 1.22 6.49
C LEU A 31 -4.33 0.24 5.34
N LEU A 32 -5.34 0.02 4.49
CA LEU A 32 -5.33 -0.99 3.43
C LEU A 32 -5.60 -0.32 2.07
N PRO A 33 -4.69 0.51 1.55
CA PRO A 33 -4.90 1.14 0.24
C PRO A 33 -4.93 0.07 -0.86
N VAL A 34 -5.83 0.26 -1.83
CA VAL A 34 -5.90 -0.58 -3.03
C VAL A 34 -5.12 0.11 -4.14
N LEU A 35 -3.96 -0.43 -4.47
CA LEU A 35 -3.02 0.06 -5.47
C LEU A 35 -3.46 -0.31 -6.90
N PRO A 36 -2.99 0.44 -7.93
CA PRO A 36 -3.36 0.20 -9.32
C PRO A 36 -2.70 -1.03 -9.96
N MET A 37 -2.65 -2.15 -9.24
CA MET A 37 -1.94 -3.38 -9.63
C MET A 37 -2.89 -4.51 -10.09
N GLY A 38 -4.07 -4.17 -10.61
CA GLY A 38 -4.96 -5.10 -11.30
C GLY A 38 -6.01 -5.82 -10.44
N GLY A 39 -6.01 -5.70 -9.11
CA GLY A 39 -7.09 -6.21 -8.24
C GLY A 39 -8.12 -5.15 -7.81
N HIS A 40 -7.96 -3.91 -8.25
CA HIS A 40 -8.90 -2.81 -7.98
C HIS A 40 -10.19 -2.95 -8.80
N ARG A 41 -11.32 -2.55 -8.19
CA ARG A 41 -12.63 -2.55 -8.87
C ARG A 41 -12.79 -1.39 -9.85
N VAL A 42 -12.22 -0.23 -9.50
CA VAL A 42 -12.25 0.96 -10.33
C VAL A 42 -10.99 1.00 -11.15
N ARG A 43 -11.14 0.91 -12.48
CA ARG A 43 -10.02 0.97 -13.41
C ARG A 43 -9.13 2.17 -13.10
N SER A 44 -7.83 1.95 -12.99
CA SER A 44 -6.85 3.03 -12.87
C SER A 44 -6.94 4.02 -14.05
N HIS A 45 -6.56 5.27 -13.82
CA HIS A 45 -6.46 6.26 -14.89
C HIS A 45 -5.53 5.76 -16.00
N ARG A 46 -5.86 6.07 -17.26
CA ARG A 46 -5.05 5.66 -18.42
C ARG A 46 -3.61 6.16 -18.35
N ASP A 47 -3.41 7.28 -17.69
CA ASP A 47 -2.12 7.96 -17.58
C ASP A 47 -1.42 7.65 -16.24
N ALA A 48 -1.92 6.67 -15.48
CA ALA A 48 -1.25 6.24 -14.26
C ALA A 48 0.14 5.67 -14.61
N ASP A 49 1.17 6.21 -13.96
CA ASP A 49 2.52 5.70 -14.10
C ASP A 49 2.65 4.38 -13.33
N LEU A 50 2.56 3.27 -14.05
CA LEU A 50 2.70 1.92 -13.49
C LEU A 50 4.14 1.40 -13.57
N THR A 51 5.12 2.26 -13.88
CA THR A 51 6.54 1.91 -13.72
C THR A 51 6.89 1.75 -12.24
N LEU A 52 8.04 1.16 -11.91
CA LEU A 52 8.48 1.02 -10.52
C LEU A 52 8.57 2.38 -9.79
N PRO A 53 9.21 3.43 -10.35
CA PRO A 53 9.20 4.76 -9.74
C PRO A 53 7.79 5.34 -9.57
N GLY A 54 6.91 5.16 -10.57
CA GLY A 54 5.52 5.61 -10.49
C GLY A 54 4.74 4.94 -9.35
N MET A 55 4.90 3.63 -9.18
CA MET A 55 4.29 2.88 -8.08
C MET A 55 4.80 3.32 -6.70
N ILE A 56 6.09 3.64 -6.59
CA ILE A 56 6.68 4.20 -5.37
C ILE A 56 6.11 5.59 -5.08
N GLY A 57 6.01 6.44 -6.11
CA GLY A 57 5.39 7.77 -6.02
C GLY A 57 3.94 7.70 -5.54
N ILE A 58 3.14 6.75 -6.04
CA ILE A 58 1.76 6.55 -5.59
C ILE A 58 1.68 6.21 -4.10
N VAL A 59 2.62 5.40 -3.59
CA VAL A 59 2.67 5.09 -2.16
C VAL A 59 3.13 6.30 -1.35
N ALA A 60 4.13 7.05 -1.83
CA ALA A 60 4.57 8.29 -1.20
C ALA A 60 3.43 9.33 -1.13
N ASP A 61 2.74 9.58 -2.23
CA ASP A 61 1.58 10.48 -2.31
C ASP A 61 0.46 10.06 -1.36
N PHE A 62 0.23 8.75 -1.21
CA PHE A 62 -0.73 8.23 -0.22
C PHE A 62 -0.32 8.53 1.22
N LEU A 63 0.97 8.35 1.55
CA LEU A 63 1.51 8.66 2.88
C LEU A 63 1.42 10.16 3.16
N ASP A 64 1.82 11.00 2.19
CA ASP A 64 1.81 12.46 2.29
C ASP A 64 0.38 13.01 2.42
N ALA A 65 -0.57 12.51 1.60
CA ALA A 65 -1.96 12.93 1.66
C ALA A 65 -2.64 12.63 3.02
N LEU A 66 -2.10 11.67 3.76
CA LEU A 66 -2.57 11.29 5.10
C LEU A 66 -1.65 11.79 6.23
N ASP A 67 -0.62 12.58 5.91
CA ASP A 67 0.38 13.12 6.85
C ASP A 67 1.04 12.01 7.69
N LEU A 68 1.50 10.93 7.03
CA LEU A 68 2.06 9.74 7.65
C LEU A 68 3.60 9.72 7.59
N SER A 69 4.23 10.34 8.57
CA SER A 69 5.70 10.41 8.67
C SER A 69 6.37 9.27 9.46
N ASP A 70 5.62 8.58 10.33
CA ASP A 70 6.12 7.47 11.17
C ASP A 70 5.22 6.24 11.03
N ALA A 71 5.08 5.77 9.79
CA ALA A 71 4.26 4.61 9.44
C ALA A 71 5.08 3.33 9.33
N THR A 72 4.55 2.24 9.87
CA THR A 72 5.06 0.90 9.55
C THR A 72 4.46 0.44 8.22
N LEU A 73 5.32 0.13 7.24
CA LEU A 73 4.89 -0.48 5.98
C LEU A 73 5.01 -2.01 6.08
N VAL A 74 3.93 -2.72 5.76
CA VAL A 74 3.92 -4.18 5.63
C VAL A 74 3.66 -4.50 4.17
N VAL A 75 4.61 -5.20 3.55
CA VAL A 75 4.65 -5.45 2.12
C VAL A 75 4.50 -6.95 1.87
N THR A 76 3.69 -7.32 0.86
CA THR A 76 3.68 -8.69 0.32
C THR A 76 3.82 -8.66 -1.20
N ASP A 77 4.50 -9.65 -1.76
CA ASP A 77 4.75 -9.78 -3.21
C ASP A 77 5.34 -8.47 -3.79
N TRP A 78 4.70 -7.85 -4.79
CA TRP A 78 5.17 -6.61 -5.43
C TRP A 78 4.88 -5.36 -4.61
N GLY A 79 3.81 -5.36 -3.82
CA GLY A 79 3.54 -4.43 -2.74
C GLY A 79 3.43 -2.93 -3.03
N GLY A 80 3.97 -2.38 -4.13
CA GLY A 80 4.12 -0.93 -4.37
C GLY A 80 5.49 -0.37 -3.93
N PRO A 81 5.84 -0.32 -2.63
CA PRO A 81 7.05 0.33 -2.14
C PRO A 81 8.18 -0.67 -1.87
N LEU A 82 8.20 -1.82 -2.54
CA LEU A 82 9.28 -2.80 -2.40
C LEU A 82 10.68 -2.17 -2.59
N PHE A 83 10.76 -1.10 -3.39
CA PHE A 83 11.98 -0.33 -3.67
C PHE A 83 11.97 1.08 -3.06
N LEU A 84 11.04 1.41 -2.16
CA LEU A 84 10.95 2.76 -1.60
C LEU A 84 12.21 3.12 -0.79
N THR A 85 12.82 2.14 -0.12
CA THR A 85 14.10 2.31 0.59
C THR A 85 15.32 2.35 -0.33
N ASP A 86 15.19 1.95 -1.60
CA ASP A 86 16.28 1.99 -2.59
C ASP A 86 16.40 3.38 -3.23
N LEU A 87 15.28 4.10 -3.37
CA LEU A 87 15.23 5.41 -4.01
C LEU A 87 15.65 6.60 -3.11
N GLY A 88 15.90 6.36 -1.82
CA GLY A 88 16.39 7.38 -0.87
C GLY A 88 15.29 8.09 -0.11
#